data_AF-A0A0U5GJI0-F1
#
_entry.id   AF-A0A0U5GJI0-F1
#
_cell.length_a   1.000
_cell.length_b   1.000
_cell.length_c   1.000
_cell.angle_alpha   90.00
_cell.angle_beta   90.00
_cell.angle_gamma   90.00
#
_symmetry.space_group_name_H-M   'P 1'
#
loop_
_entity.id
_entity.type
_entity.pdbx_description
1 polymer ?
#
loop_
_entity_poly.entity_id
_entity_poly.type
_entity_poly.pdbx_seq_one_letter_code
_entity_poly.pdbx_strand_id
1 'polypeptide(L)'
;MYSGHLLLMVSLYRMLFNDDKYNEENALSFTWNPIFWGMGPENIFIVCNQFLIIAMKYNDSRDGTNVVKEVLSKYSAAWKEKGMMGDNGLFISCPITFALRDLIAKEHDLSPDYPATITQAREIAANTPTKPEPPFPRPVFGYILLSASELGDDDGRTLRGLLNHVDRFFNPTWQDGGLYYPVNPRQADDDGKWTEVEPFTGNSAVAYARLNVRGGQRKMWEEP
;
A
#
# COMPACT_ATOMS: atom_id res chain seq x y z
N MET A 1 0.52 10.31 2.02
CA MET A 1 -0.68 9.52 1.62
C MET A 1 -1.47 10.21 0.51
N TYR A 2 -2.06 11.38 0.76
CA TYR A 2 -2.90 12.10 -0.21
C TYR A 2 -2.17 12.45 -1.52
N SER A 3 -1.03 13.13 -1.44
CA SER A 3 -0.27 13.58 -2.62
C SER A 3 0.23 12.43 -3.50
N GLY A 4 0.59 11.28 -2.92
CA GLY A 4 1.03 10.11 -3.69
C GLY A 4 -0.09 9.48 -4.52
N HIS A 5 -1.31 9.40 -3.98
CA HIS A 5 -2.47 8.90 -4.74
C HIS A 5 -2.86 9.89 -5.84
N LEU A 6 -2.88 11.19 -5.53
CA LEU A 6 -3.18 12.22 -6.51
C LEU A 6 -2.18 12.18 -7.67
N LEU A 7 -0.87 12.10 -7.38
CA LEU A 7 0.14 12.00 -8.42
C LEU A 7 -0.07 10.76 -9.28
N LEU A 8 -0.38 9.61 -8.67
CA LEU A 8 -0.69 8.40 -9.41
C LEU A 8 -1.91 8.56 -10.32
N MET A 9 -2.98 9.19 -9.84
CA MET A 9 -4.19 9.42 -10.64
C MET A 9 -3.92 10.28 -11.87
N VAL A 10 -3.18 11.38 -11.73
CA VAL A 10 -2.88 12.26 -12.87
C VAL A 10 -1.87 11.62 -13.84
N SER A 11 -0.87 10.91 -13.32
CA SER A 11 0.07 10.15 -14.16
C SER A 11 -0.64 9.02 -14.91
N LEU A 12 -1.57 8.32 -14.26
CA LEU A 12 -2.36 7.27 -14.91
C LEU A 12 -3.29 7.84 -15.99
N TYR A 13 -3.93 8.99 -15.74
CA TYR A 13 -4.72 9.69 -16.75
C TYR A 13 -3.87 10.00 -17.98
N ARG A 14 -2.67 10.54 -17.77
CA ARG A 14 -1.72 10.83 -18.83
C ARG A 14 -1.34 9.60 -19.66
N MET A 15 -1.10 8.47 -18.99
CA MET A 15 -0.82 7.19 -19.67
C MET A 15 -2.01 6.70 -20.49
N LEU A 16 -3.21 6.67 -19.91
CA LEU A 16 -4.39 6.05 -20.53
C LEU A 16 -5.00 6.89 -21.65
N PHE A 17 -4.93 8.21 -21.53
CA PHE A 17 -5.60 9.13 -22.46
C PHE A 17 -4.63 9.88 -23.38
N ASN A 18 -3.32 9.70 -23.20
CA ASN A 18 -2.29 10.46 -23.91
C ASN A 18 -2.56 11.97 -23.86
N ASP A 19 -2.96 12.45 -22.68
CA ASP A 19 -3.42 13.82 -22.45
C ASP A 19 -2.68 14.41 -21.24
N ASP A 20 -2.02 15.54 -21.47
CA ASP A 20 -1.17 16.24 -20.51
C ASP A 20 -1.92 17.37 -19.78
N LYS A 21 -3.25 17.47 -19.90
CA LYS A 21 -4.11 18.50 -19.28
C LYS A 21 -3.77 18.82 -17.82
N TYR A 22 -3.44 17.82 -17.00
CA TYR A 22 -3.14 18.01 -15.58
C TYR A 22 -1.67 18.35 -15.27
N ASN A 23 -0.81 18.40 -16.28
CA ASN A 23 0.59 18.86 -16.18
C ASN A 23 0.74 20.36 -16.48
N GLU A 24 -0.30 21.01 -16.99
CA GLU A 24 -0.29 22.45 -17.22
C GLU A 24 -0.14 23.24 -15.92
N GLU A 25 0.51 24.40 -15.99
CA GLU A 25 0.65 25.28 -14.85
C GLU A 25 -0.74 25.67 -14.30
N ASN A 26 -0.93 25.55 -12.98
CA ASN A 26 -2.20 25.80 -12.31
C ASN A 26 -3.36 24.85 -12.68
N ALA A 27 -3.14 23.75 -13.40
CA ALA A 27 -4.18 22.76 -13.70
C ALA A 27 -4.79 22.14 -12.43
N LEU A 28 -3.97 22.01 -11.37
CA LEU A 28 -4.38 21.53 -10.06
C LEU A 28 -3.76 22.40 -8.97
N SER A 29 -4.59 23.14 -8.23
CA SER A 29 -4.17 23.92 -7.08
C SER A 29 -4.95 23.48 -5.83
N PHE A 30 -4.22 23.10 -4.79
CA PHE A 30 -4.80 22.75 -3.49
C PHE A 30 -4.30 23.75 -2.46
N THR A 31 -5.22 24.48 -1.84
CA THR A 31 -4.89 25.29 -0.66
C THR A 31 -4.95 24.39 0.56
N TRP A 32 -3.80 23.87 0.96
CA TRP A 32 -3.67 23.08 2.18
C TRP A 32 -3.48 24.00 3.39
N ASN A 33 -4.55 24.28 4.14
CA ASN A 33 -4.53 25.14 5.33
C ASN A 33 -5.10 24.43 6.57
N PRO A 34 -4.43 23.39 7.08
CA PRO A 34 -4.89 22.73 8.29
C PRO A 34 -4.51 23.55 9.54
N ILE A 35 -5.51 23.86 10.37
CA ILE A 35 -5.29 24.61 11.62
C ILE A 35 -4.57 23.75 12.69
N PHE A 36 -4.69 22.42 12.63
CA PHE A 36 -4.17 21.51 13.67
C PHE A 36 -3.46 20.23 13.13
N TRP A 37 -3.09 20.20 11.86
CA TRP A 37 -2.45 19.02 11.23
C TRP A 37 -0.96 19.30 10.98
N GLY A 38 -0.07 18.35 11.29
CA GLY A 38 1.39 18.50 11.15
C GLY A 38 2.14 18.90 12.44
N MET A 39 1.47 18.94 13.60
CA MET A 39 2.11 19.20 14.91
C MET A 39 2.68 17.94 15.59
N GLY A 40 2.85 16.84 14.85
CA GLY A 40 3.32 15.55 15.38
C GLY A 40 4.25 14.84 14.40
N PRO A 41 4.90 13.74 14.81
CA PRO A 41 5.86 13.03 13.97
C PRO A 41 5.21 12.48 12.69
N GLU A 42 5.83 12.80 11.56
CA GLU A 42 5.44 12.28 10.24
C GLU A 42 5.88 10.82 10.10
N ASN A 43 4.90 9.92 9.98
CA ASN A 43 5.16 8.49 9.87
C ASN A 43 5.35 8.09 8.40
N ILE A 44 6.46 7.42 8.12
CA ILE A 44 6.74 6.83 6.81
C ILE A 44 6.14 5.42 6.77
N PHE A 45 5.23 5.19 5.83
CA PHE A 45 4.62 3.90 5.60
C PHE A 45 5.06 3.37 4.23
N ILE A 46 5.72 2.20 4.21
CA ILE A 46 6.29 1.62 2.99
C ILE A 46 5.23 1.43 1.90
N VAL A 47 4.08 0.84 2.27
CA VAL A 47 2.95 0.64 1.35
C VAL A 47 2.45 1.96 0.74
N CYS A 48 2.54 3.08 1.46
CA CYS A 48 2.04 4.36 1.01
C CYS A 48 2.95 5.04 -0.03
N ASN A 49 4.22 4.66 -0.09
CA ASN A 49 5.17 5.23 -1.04
C ASN A 49 5.08 4.56 -2.42
N GLN A 50 4.44 3.39 -2.52
CA GLN A 50 4.28 2.67 -3.80
C GLN A 50 3.57 3.53 -4.85
N PHE A 51 2.55 4.29 -4.46
CA PHE A 51 1.74 5.09 -5.38
C PHE A 51 2.59 6.18 -6.07
N LEU A 52 3.44 6.85 -5.28
CA LEU A 52 4.35 7.87 -5.80
C LEU A 52 5.40 7.25 -6.73
N ILE A 53 5.98 6.11 -6.35
CA ILE A 53 7.01 5.41 -7.14
C ILE A 53 6.45 4.93 -8.48
N ILE A 54 5.24 4.37 -8.48
CA ILE A 54 4.55 3.96 -9.70
C ILE A 54 4.25 5.18 -10.58
N ALA A 55 3.77 6.28 -10.01
CA ALA A 55 3.53 7.51 -10.76
C ALA A 55 4.81 8.07 -11.40
N MET A 56 5.94 8.05 -10.67
CA MET A 56 7.24 8.44 -11.22
C MET A 56 7.67 7.53 -12.38
N LYS A 57 7.39 6.22 -12.32
CA LYS A 57 7.62 5.31 -13.45
C LYS A 57 6.82 5.68 -14.70
N TYR A 58 5.54 6.01 -14.54
CA TYR A 58 4.70 6.48 -15.66
C TYR A 58 5.25 7.76 -16.27
N ASN A 59 5.59 8.74 -15.43
CA ASN A 59 6.14 10.01 -15.93
C ASN A 59 7.50 9.82 -16.60
N ASP A 60 8.39 9.00 -16.02
CA ASP A 60 9.68 8.67 -16.63
C ASP A 60 9.52 8.05 -18.03
N SER A 61 8.56 7.15 -18.18
CA SER A 61 8.23 6.53 -19.48
C SER A 61 7.73 7.57 -20.50
N ARG A 62 6.81 8.46 -20.08
CA ARG A 62 6.24 9.52 -20.93
C ARG A 62 7.24 10.59 -21.33
N ASP A 63 8.12 10.98 -20.40
CA ASP A 63 9.03 12.11 -20.55
C ASP A 63 10.43 11.67 -21.04
N GLY A 64 10.67 10.37 -21.17
CA GLY A 64 11.99 9.84 -21.53
C GLY A 64 13.05 10.08 -20.44
N THR A 65 12.63 10.18 -19.18
CA THR A 65 13.50 10.43 -18.02
C THR A 65 13.74 9.15 -17.19
N ASN A 66 14.51 9.27 -16.12
CA ASN A 66 14.79 8.13 -15.23
C ASN A 66 14.98 8.57 -13.77
N VAL A 67 14.15 9.53 -13.33
CA VAL A 67 14.18 10.11 -11.99
C VAL A 67 13.96 9.03 -10.94
N VAL A 68 13.07 8.08 -11.20
CA VAL A 68 12.70 7.03 -10.25
C VAL A 68 13.88 6.12 -9.88
N LYS A 69 14.87 5.96 -10.76
CA LYS A 69 16.05 5.12 -10.47
C LYS A 69 16.85 5.68 -9.30
N GLU A 70 17.07 6.99 -9.28
CA GLU A 70 17.78 7.64 -8.18
C GLU A 70 16.95 7.59 -6.88
N VAL A 71 15.64 7.83 -7.00
CA VAL A 71 14.72 7.77 -5.86
C VAL A 71 14.70 6.37 -5.24
N LEU A 72 14.59 5.31 -6.05
CA LEU A 72 14.58 3.92 -5.56
C LEU A 72 15.89 3.54 -4.87
N SER A 73 17.03 4.01 -5.38
CA SER A 73 18.35 3.77 -4.76
C SER A 73 18.41 4.39 -3.37
N LYS A 74 18.07 5.69 -3.26
CA LYS A 74 18.03 6.41 -1.97
C LYS A 74 17.01 5.80 -1.01
N TYR A 75 15.85 5.42 -1.52
CA TYR A 75 14.77 4.87 -0.70
C TYR A 75 15.10 3.50 -0.13
N SER A 76 15.71 2.62 -0.94
CA SER A 76 16.14 1.30 -0.49
C SER A 76 17.29 1.38 0.53
N ALA A 77 18.24 2.30 0.31
CA ALA A 77 19.30 2.57 1.28
C ALA A 77 18.73 3.04 2.64
N ALA A 78 17.74 3.93 2.61
CA ALA A 78 17.08 4.43 3.81
C ALA A 78 16.32 3.34 4.59
N TRP A 79 15.80 2.30 3.92
CA TRP A 79 15.18 1.17 4.62
C TRP A 79 16.19 0.40 5.46
N LYS A 80 17.39 0.18 4.93
CA LYS A 80 18.47 -0.49 5.66
C LYS A 80 18.95 0.36 6.83
N GLU A 81 19.30 1.62 6.56
CA GLU A 81 19.77 2.56 7.58
C GLU A 81 18.79 2.71 8.75
N LYS A 82 17.48 2.62 8.49
CA LYS A 82 16.43 2.78 9.51
C LYS A 82 16.00 1.46 10.17
N GLY A 83 16.70 0.36 9.92
CA GLY A 83 16.34 -0.96 10.47
C GLY A 83 14.94 -1.43 10.08
N MET A 84 14.46 -1.03 8.89
CA MET A 84 13.16 -1.47 8.35
C MET A 84 13.25 -2.83 7.64
N MET A 85 14.46 -3.25 7.28
CA MET A 85 14.74 -4.50 6.58
C MET A 85 15.89 -5.23 7.26
N GLY A 86 15.74 -6.52 7.53
CA GLY A 86 16.81 -7.36 8.06
C GLY A 86 17.78 -7.81 6.97
N ASP A 87 18.92 -8.39 7.37
CA ASP A 87 19.94 -8.91 6.43
C ASP A 87 19.43 -10.01 5.49
N ASN A 88 18.33 -10.67 5.86
CA ASN A 88 17.65 -11.67 5.03
C ASN A 88 16.70 -11.04 3.98
N GLY A 89 16.67 -9.72 3.86
CA GLY A 89 15.82 -8.98 2.93
C GLY A 89 14.34 -8.89 3.33
N LEU A 90 13.97 -9.38 4.52
CA LEU A 90 12.59 -9.30 5.02
C LEU A 90 12.35 -8.01 5.80
N PHE A 91 11.14 -7.45 5.67
CA PHE A 91 10.74 -6.30 6.46
C PHE A 91 10.63 -6.65 7.94
N ILE A 92 11.15 -5.76 8.78
CA ILE A 92 11.05 -5.86 10.24
C ILE A 92 9.68 -5.31 10.67
N SER A 93 9.03 -6.00 11.61
CA SER A 93 7.68 -5.60 12.05
C SER A 93 7.67 -4.19 12.63
N CYS A 94 6.60 -3.46 12.34
CA CYS A 94 6.45 -2.05 12.72
C CYS A 94 6.66 -1.78 14.23
N PRO A 95 6.15 -2.60 15.18
CA PRO A 95 6.43 -2.42 16.61
C PRO A 95 7.92 -2.50 16.94
N ILE A 96 8.65 -3.46 16.35
CA ILE A 96 10.10 -3.61 16.54
C ILE A 96 10.82 -2.41 15.94
N THR A 97 10.44 -1.96 14.73
CA THR A 97 11.06 -0.78 14.11
C THR A 97 10.82 0.49 14.93
N PHE A 98 9.65 0.67 15.54
CA PHE A 98 9.40 1.81 16.43
C PHE A 98 10.24 1.73 17.70
N ALA A 99 10.25 0.56 18.37
CA ALA A 99 11.09 0.34 19.54
C ALA A 99 12.58 0.59 19.23
N LEU A 100 13.06 0.13 18.07
CA LEU A 100 14.43 0.31 17.60
C LEU A 100 14.75 1.80 17.40
N ARG A 101 13.86 2.55 16.74
CA ARG A 101 14.03 3.98 16.50
C ARG A 101 14.02 4.78 17.80
N ASP A 102 13.11 4.46 18.73
CA ASP A 102 13.06 5.10 20.05
C ASP A 102 14.30 4.81 20.89
N LEU A 103 14.83 3.58 20.80
CA LEU A 103 16.04 3.16 21.50
C LEU A 103 17.27 3.93 20.98
N ILE A 104 17.49 3.97 19.66
CA ILE A 104 18.59 4.71 19.03
C ILE A 104 18.47 6.22 19.29
N ALA A 105 17.25 6.76 19.33
CA ALA A 105 17.04 8.18 19.63
C ALA A 105 17.38 8.54 21.08
N LYS A 106 17.31 7.58 22.01
CA LYS A 106 17.64 7.78 23.43
C LYS A 106 19.10 7.46 23.76
N GLU A 107 19.70 6.53 23.03
CA GLU A 107 21.07 6.06 23.24
C GLU A 107 21.87 6.18 21.93
N HIS A 108 22.70 7.22 21.85
CA HIS A 108 23.39 7.64 20.62
C HIS A 108 24.43 6.65 20.07
N ASP A 109 24.87 5.66 20.86
CA ASP A 109 25.89 4.68 20.47
C ASP A 109 25.30 3.37 19.92
N LEU A 110 23.97 3.27 19.81
CA LEU A 110 23.30 2.06 19.33
C LEU A 110 23.11 2.10 17.82
N SER A 111 23.46 0.98 17.16
CA SER A 111 23.26 0.77 15.74
C SER A 111 22.10 -0.19 15.47
N PRO A 112 21.25 0.07 14.45
CA PRO A 112 20.18 -0.84 14.03
C PRO A 112 20.70 -2.16 13.42
N ASP A 113 21.97 -2.20 13.03
CA ASP A 113 22.62 -3.38 12.45
C ASP A 113 23.17 -4.35 13.52
N TYR A 114 23.17 -3.96 14.79
CA TYR A 114 23.75 -4.79 15.85
C TYR A 114 22.71 -5.77 16.46
N PRO A 115 23.00 -7.09 16.51
CA PRO A 115 22.03 -8.09 16.98
C PRO A 115 21.50 -7.85 18.40
N ALA A 116 22.33 -7.29 19.30
CA ALA A 116 21.91 -6.98 20.66
C ALA A 116 20.85 -5.87 20.68
N THR A 117 21.03 -4.81 19.88
CA THR A 117 20.06 -3.72 19.72
C THR A 117 18.72 -4.23 19.21
N ILE A 118 18.74 -5.13 18.21
CA ILE A 118 17.52 -5.73 17.65
C ILE A 118 16.83 -6.62 18.69
N THR A 119 17.59 -7.36 19.50
CA THR A 119 17.04 -8.22 20.57
C THR A 119 16.34 -7.37 21.63
N GLN A 120 16.97 -6.29 22.08
CA GLN A 120 16.37 -5.35 23.02
C GLN A 120 15.11 -4.68 22.45
N ALA A 121 15.14 -4.26 21.17
CA ALA A 121 13.96 -3.71 20.51
C ALA A 121 12.81 -4.72 20.41
N ARG A 122 13.10 -6.01 20.21
CA ARG A 122 12.09 -7.09 20.24
C ARG A 122 11.46 -7.24 21.61
N GLU A 123 12.26 -7.20 22.68
CA GLU A 123 11.78 -7.27 24.05
C GLU A 123 10.90 -6.07 24.42
N ILE A 124 11.31 -4.86 24.03
CA ILE A 124 10.50 -3.65 24.21
C ILE A 124 9.18 -3.78 23.46
N ALA A 125 9.21 -4.18 22.19
CA ALA A 125 8.02 -4.34 21.37
C ALA A 125 7.06 -5.40 21.93
N ALA A 126 7.57 -6.52 22.46
CA ALA A 126 6.76 -7.58 23.06
C ALA A 126 6.06 -7.13 24.36
N ASN A 127 6.67 -6.20 25.10
CA ASN A 127 6.13 -5.68 26.36
C ASN A 127 5.36 -4.35 26.21
N THR A 128 5.33 -3.77 25.01
CA THR A 128 4.60 -2.54 24.73
C THR A 128 3.13 -2.88 24.50
N PRO A 129 2.18 -2.30 25.27
CA PRO A 129 0.76 -2.52 25.05
C PRO A 129 0.37 -2.18 23.62
N THR A 130 -0.38 -3.07 22.97
CA THR A 130 -0.93 -2.80 21.64
C THR A 130 -1.88 -1.61 21.72
N LYS A 131 -1.80 -0.72 20.72
CA LYS A 131 -2.80 0.34 20.58
C LYS A 131 -4.18 -0.32 20.38
N PRO A 132 -5.26 0.27 20.90
CA PRO A 132 -6.59 -0.21 20.61
C PRO A 132 -6.78 -0.28 19.09
N GLU A 133 -7.42 -1.35 18.63
CA GLU A 133 -7.74 -1.50 17.22
C GLU A 133 -8.57 -0.29 16.75
N PRO A 134 -8.31 0.23 15.54
CA PRO A 134 -9.12 1.30 14.98
C PRO A 134 -10.59 0.85 14.89
N PRO A 135 -11.54 1.80 14.93
CA PRO A 135 -12.96 1.49 14.90
C PRO A 135 -13.44 0.90 13.56
N PHE A 136 -12.55 0.78 12.58
CA PHE A 136 -12.83 0.25 11.26
C PHE A 136 -11.93 -0.96 10.97
N PRO A 137 -12.47 -2.02 10.36
CA PRO A 137 -11.69 -3.19 9.96
C PRO A 137 -10.58 -2.80 8.97
N ARG A 138 -9.46 -3.52 9.04
CA ARG A 138 -8.36 -3.34 8.09
C ARG A 138 -8.73 -4.05 6.78
N PRO A 139 -8.52 -3.44 5.61
CA PRO A 139 -8.90 -3.98 4.29
C PRO A 139 -7.98 -5.14 3.81
N VAL A 140 -7.71 -6.13 4.66
CA VAL A 140 -6.71 -7.18 4.42
C VAL A 140 -7.06 -7.99 3.18
N PHE A 141 -8.30 -8.48 3.09
CA PHE A 141 -8.75 -9.28 1.95
C PHE A 141 -8.66 -8.49 0.64
N GLY A 142 -9.08 -7.22 0.65
CA GLY A 142 -8.98 -6.34 -0.51
C GLY A 142 -7.54 -6.19 -1.02
N TYR A 143 -6.57 -5.96 -0.13
CA TYR A 143 -5.17 -5.88 -0.53
C TYR A 143 -4.61 -7.20 -1.07
N ILE A 144 -4.95 -8.34 -0.46
CA ILE A 144 -4.55 -9.67 -0.97
C ILE A 144 -5.09 -9.85 -2.39
N LEU A 145 -6.34 -9.46 -2.64
CA LEU A 145 -6.99 -9.60 -3.93
C LEU A 145 -6.32 -8.72 -5.00
N LEU A 146 -6.00 -7.46 -4.67
CA LEU A 146 -5.23 -6.57 -5.54
C LEU A 146 -3.86 -7.17 -5.88
N SER A 147 -3.11 -7.60 -4.87
CA SER A 147 -1.78 -8.22 -5.06
C SER A 147 -1.85 -9.49 -5.90
N ALA A 148 -2.84 -10.36 -5.67
CA ALA A 148 -3.04 -11.55 -6.48
C ALA A 148 -3.39 -11.22 -7.94
N SER A 149 -4.14 -10.14 -8.18
CA SER A 149 -4.46 -9.71 -9.54
C SER A 149 -3.25 -9.17 -10.31
N GLU A 150 -2.32 -8.50 -9.62
CA GLU A 150 -1.15 -7.86 -10.26
C GLU A 150 0.06 -8.79 -10.33
N LEU A 151 0.33 -9.55 -9.25
CA LEU A 151 1.56 -10.31 -9.02
C LEU A 151 1.33 -11.81 -8.85
N GLY A 152 0.09 -12.28 -9.04
CA GLY A 152 -0.27 -13.69 -8.87
C GLY A 152 0.47 -14.65 -9.81
N ASP A 153 0.23 -15.93 -9.60
CA ASP A 153 0.74 -17.02 -10.43
C ASP A 153 0.34 -16.88 -11.90
N ASP A 154 1.19 -17.41 -12.79
CA ASP A 154 1.03 -17.28 -14.24
C ASP A 154 -0.29 -17.89 -14.76
N ASP A 155 -0.80 -18.94 -14.13
CA ASP A 155 -2.02 -19.62 -14.53
C ASP A 155 -3.31 -19.08 -13.87
N GLY A 156 -3.17 -18.01 -13.07
CA GLY A 156 -4.28 -17.26 -12.47
C GLY A 156 -5.14 -18.07 -11.49
N ARG A 157 -4.66 -19.24 -11.02
CA ARG A 157 -5.38 -20.09 -10.08
C ARG A 157 -5.65 -19.39 -8.76
N THR A 158 -4.68 -18.65 -8.22
CA THR A 158 -4.86 -17.94 -6.94
C THR A 158 -5.95 -16.88 -7.05
N LEU A 159 -5.87 -16.00 -8.07
CA LEU A 159 -6.86 -14.96 -8.28
C LEU A 159 -8.26 -15.54 -8.50
N ARG A 160 -8.39 -16.57 -9.35
CA ARG A 160 -9.68 -17.23 -9.60
C ARG A 160 -10.23 -17.89 -8.34
N GLY A 161 -9.39 -18.51 -7.51
CA GLY A 161 -9.80 -19.06 -6.22
C GLY A 161 -10.35 -17.99 -5.28
N LEU A 162 -9.67 -16.85 -5.17
CA LEU A 162 -10.11 -15.72 -4.36
C LEU A 162 -11.42 -15.10 -4.88
N LEU A 163 -11.56 -14.90 -6.19
CA LEU A 163 -12.80 -14.38 -6.78
C LEU A 163 -13.98 -15.35 -6.59
N ASN A 164 -13.74 -16.66 -6.70
CA ASN A 164 -14.76 -17.67 -6.38
C ASN A 164 -15.17 -17.63 -4.91
N HIS A 165 -14.23 -17.34 -4.00
CA HIS A 165 -14.52 -17.15 -2.57
C HIS A 165 -15.41 -15.91 -2.37
N VAL A 166 -15.04 -14.78 -2.98
CA VAL A 166 -15.82 -13.54 -2.97
C VAL A 166 -17.25 -13.79 -3.46
N ASP A 167 -17.43 -14.46 -4.60
CA ASP A 167 -18.75 -14.75 -5.17
C ASP A 167 -19.63 -15.64 -4.29
N ARG A 168 -19.01 -16.49 -3.45
CA ARG A 168 -19.73 -17.41 -2.56
C ARG A 168 -20.08 -16.80 -1.20
N PHE A 169 -19.20 -15.98 -0.66
CA PHE A 169 -19.25 -15.62 0.76
C PHE A 169 -19.47 -14.13 1.03
N PHE A 170 -19.34 -13.26 0.01
CA PHE A 170 -19.49 -11.81 0.19
C PHE A 170 -20.90 -11.29 -0.19
N ASN A 171 -21.85 -12.20 -0.40
CA ASN A 171 -23.24 -11.88 -0.75
C ASN A 171 -23.36 -10.88 -1.92
N PRO A 172 -22.77 -11.17 -3.10
CA PRO A 172 -22.84 -10.28 -4.27
C PRO A 172 -24.29 -9.95 -4.62
N THR A 173 -24.59 -8.66 -4.70
CA THR A 173 -25.94 -8.15 -4.90
C THR A 173 -25.98 -7.29 -6.16
N TRP A 174 -26.91 -7.59 -7.07
CA TRP A 174 -27.19 -6.74 -8.21
C TRP A 174 -28.19 -5.65 -7.82
N GLN A 175 -27.84 -4.40 -8.10
CA GLN A 175 -28.72 -3.26 -7.89
C GLN A 175 -28.50 -2.27 -9.04
N ASP A 176 -29.56 -1.77 -9.68
CA ASP A 176 -29.48 -0.74 -10.73
C ASP A 176 -28.43 -1.02 -11.84
N GLY A 177 -28.24 -2.30 -12.18
CA GLY A 177 -27.27 -2.75 -13.20
C GLY A 177 -25.81 -2.85 -12.72
N GLY A 178 -25.52 -2.51 -11.47
CA GLY A 178 -24.21 -2.69 -10.83
C GLY A 178 -24.15 -3.93 -9.94
N LEU A 179 -22.97 -4.56 -9.87
CA LEU A 179 -22.67 -5.65 -8.93
C LEU A 179 -21.98 -5.09 -7.69
N TYR A 180 -22.62 -5.24 -6.54
CA TYR A 180 -22.17 -4.70 -5.25
C TYR A 180 -21.86 -5.82 -4.26
N TYR A 181 -20.92 -5.57 -3.36
CA TYR A 181 -20.61 -6.45 -2.24
C TYR A 181 -20.93 -5.68 -0.96
N PRO A 182 -22.05 -5.98 -0.28
CA PRO A 182 -22.51 -5.21 0.87
C PRO A 182 -21.53 -5.29 2.02
N VAL A 183 -21.44 -4.20 2.80
CA VAL A 183 -20.59 -4.15 3.99
C VAL A 183 -21.01 -5.23 4.98
N ASN A 184 -20.04 -6.01 5.44
CA ASN A 184 -20.21 -7.04 6.45
C ASN A 184 -19.08 -6.91 7.49
N PRO A 185 -19.38 -6.53 8.73
CA PRO A 185 -18.36 -6.38 9.78
C PRO A 185 -17.93 -7.72 10.38
N ARG A 186 -18.59 -8.83 10.05
CA ARG A 186 -18.26 -10.15 10.59
C ARG A 186 -17.05 -10.72 9.87
N GLN A 187 -15.94 -10.91 10.59
CA GLN A 187 -14.68 -11.36 9.99
C GLN A 187 -14.77 -12.73 9.30
N ALA A 188 -15.39 -13.70 9.96
CA ALA A 188 -15.60 -15.05 9.43
C ALA A 188 -16.95 -15.65 9.83
N ASP A 189 -17.48 -16.56 9.00
CA ASP A 189 -18.67 -17.36 9.29
C ASP A 189 -18.42 -18.44 10.35
N ASP A 190 -19.43 -19.24 10.67
CA ASP A 190 -19.34 -20.30 11.69
C ASP A 190 -18.43 -21.47 11.27
N ASP A 191 -18.15 -21.59 9.97
CA ASP A 191 -17.21 -22.57 9.42
C ASP A 191 -15.77 -22.03 9.32
N GLY A 192 -15.53 -20.79 9.80
CA GLY A 192 -14.23 -20.13 9.76
C GLY A 192 -13.85 -19.54 8.40
N LYS A 193 -14.79 -19.42 7.46
CA LYS A 193 -14.55 -18.82 6.14
C LYS A 193 -14.61 -17.31 6.25
N TRP A 194 -13.66 -16.60 5.64
CA TRP A 194 -13.63 -15.14 5.67
C TRP A 194 -14.89 -14.53 5.02
N THR A 195 -15.60 -13.68 5.75
CA THR A 195 -16.81 -12.97 5.30
C THR A 195 -16.75 -11.46 5.45
N GLU A 196 -15.66 -10.92 6.02
CA GLU A 196 -15.53 -9.46 6.22
C GLU A 196 -15.54 -8.74 4.88
N VAL A 197 -16.42 -7.76 4.75
CA VAL A 197 -16.45 -6.84 3.61
C VAL A 197 -16.49 -5.43 4.18
N GLU A 198 -15.37 -4.73 4.06
CA GLU A 198 -15.31 -3.30 4.36
C GLU A 198 -15.40 -2.46 3.07
N PRO A 199 -15.70 -1.15 3.15
CA PRO A 199 -15.99 -0.32 1.98
C PRO A 199 -14.94 -0.38 0.85
N PHE A 200 -13.64 -0.43 1.16
CA PHE A 200 -12.60 -0.52 0.14
C PHE A 200 -12.64 -1.85 -0.61
N THR A 201 -12.80 -2.97 0.10
CA THR A 201 -12.88 -4.31 -0.48
C THR A 201 -14.09 -4.41 -1.40
N GLY A 202 -15.27 -4.04 -0.90
CA GLY A 202 -16.52 -4.16 -1.64
C GLY A 202 -16.68 -3.19 -2.80
N ASN A 203 -16.26 -1.92 -2.64
CA ASN A 203 -16.46 -0.89 -3.67
C ASN A 203 -15.34 -0.83 -4.71
N SER A 204 -14.11 -1.21 -4.34
CA SER A 204 -12.93 -0.94 -5.17
C SER A 204 -12.11 -2.19 -5.45
N ALA A 205 -11.68 -2.93 -4.42
CA ALA A 205 -10.67 -3.98 -4.59
C ALA A 205 -11.17 -5.14 -5.47
N VAL A 206 -12.43 -5.57 -5.27
CA VAL A 206 -13.01 -6.65 -6.09
C VAL A 206 -13.14 -6.23 -7.55
N ALA A 207 -13.66 -5.02 -7.81
CA ALA A 207 -13.80 -4.51 -9.17
C ALA A 207 -12.44 -4.38 -9.86
N TYR A 208 -11.45 -3.78 -9.18
CA TYR A 208 -10.08 -3.68 -9.69
C TYR A 208 -9.54 -5.07 -10.03
N ALA A 209 -9.61 -6.03 -9.11
CA ALA A 209 -9.02 -7.34 -9.34
C ALA A 209 -9.68 -8.15 -10.47
N ARG A 210 -10.96 -7.88 -10.77
CA ARG A 210 -11.67 -8.48 -11.92
C ARG A 210 -11.25 -7.83 -13.25
N LEU A 211 -10.96 -6.53 -13.24
CA LEU A 211 -10.62 -5.76 -14.43
C LEU A 211 -9.12 -5.72 -14.70
N ASN A 212 -8.29 -5.96 -13.68
CA ASN A 212 -6.85 -5.80 -13.78
C ASN A 212 -6.25 -6.82 -14.74
N VAL A 213 -5.29 -6.36 -15.54
CA VAL A 213 -4.44 -7.22 -16.34
C VAL A 213 -3.22 -7.54 -15.50
N ARG A 214 -2.83 -8.82 -15.41
CA ARG A 214 -1.65 -9.22 -14.65
C ARG A 214 -0.40 -8.45 -15.13
N GLY A 215 0.33 -7.89 -14.16
CA GLY A 215 1.47 -7.00 -14.40
C GLY A 215 1.09 -5.72 -15.16
N GLY A 216 -0.18 -5.31 -15.12
CA GLY A 216 -0.73 -4.24 -15.93
C GLY A 216 -0.10 -2.89 -15.62
N GLN A 217 0.19 -2.63 -14.34
CA GLN A 217 0.90 -1.42 -13.95
C GLN A 217 2.27 -1.38 -14.62
N ARG A 218 3.01 -2.50 -14.52
CA ARG A 218 4.36 -2.62 -15.10
C ARG A 218 4.39 -2.47 -16.61
N LYS A 219 3.47 -3.15 -17.29
CA LYS A 219 3.34 -3.08 -18.75
C LYS A 219 3.14 -1.65 -19.23
N MET A 220 2.32 -0.86 -18.53
CA MET A 220 2.07 0.53 -18.94
C MET A 220 3.35 1.38 -19.02
N TRP A 221 4.37 1.18 -18.19
CA TRP A 221 5.61 1.99 -18.31
C TRP A 221 6.72 1.31 -19.11
N GLU A 222 6.70 -0.01 -19.28
CA GLU A 222 7.69 -0.74 -20.09
C GLU A 222 7.32 -0.81 -21.58
N GLU A 223 6.02 -0.86 -21.87
CA GLU A 223 5.42 -0.98 -23.20
C GLU A 223 4.22 0.00 -23.31
N PRO A 224 4.49 1.33 -23.25
CA PRO A 224 3.46 2.38 -23.15
C PRO A 224 2.62 2.59 -24.42
#